data_AF-A0A2D0HQ55-F1
#
_entry.id   AF-A0A2D0HQ55-F1
#
_cell.length_a   1.000
_cell.length_b   1.000
_cell.length_c   1.000
_cell.angle_alpha   90.00
_cell.angle_beta   90.00
_cell.angle_gamma   90.00
#
_symmetry.space_group_name_H-M   'P 1'
#
loop_
_entity.id
_entity.type
_entity.pdbx_description
1 polymer ?
#
loop_
_entity_poly.entity_id
_entity_poly.type
_entity_poly.pdbx_seq_one_letter_code
_entity_poly.pdbx_strand_id
1 'polypeptide(L)'
;MAKHKMSEKEVRARSLAIYELEEFISYIRTIDPELQPDQAIVLTARVLDELPQLLQQNPALLDRIKEVATSMKIKRLANTQYPMPNDRPKN
;
A
#
# COMPACT_ATOMS: atom_id res chain seq x y z
N MET A 1 25.53 -11.94 -2.64
CA MET A 1 24.29 -11.13 -2.49
C MET A 1 23.18 -12.08 -2.04
N ALA A 2 22.69 -11.94 -0.80
CA ALA A 2 21.63 -12.81 -0.31
C ALA A 2 20.34 -12.54 -1.11
N LYS A 3 19.82 -13.56 -1.80
CA LYS A 3 18.50 -13.49 -2.43
C LYS A 3 17.47 -13.32 -1.32
N HIS A 4 16.97 -12.11 -1.13
CA HIS A 4 15.95 -11.84 -0.13
C HIS A 4 14.66 -12.54 -0.61
N LYS A 5 14.34 -13.68 0.02
CA LYS A 5 13.16 -14.46 -0.33
C LYS A 5 11.95 -13.75 0.27
N MET A 6 11.21 -13.00 -0.54
CA MET A 6 9.99 -12.33 -0.10
C MET A 6 9.00 -13.34 0.47
N SER A 7 8.34 -12.97 1.56
CA SER A 7 7.24 -13.74 2.11
C SER A 7 5.99 -13.63 1.22
N GLU A 8 5.12 -14.63 1.26
CA GLU A 8 3.84 -14.60 0.52
C GLU A 8 2.95 -13.42 0.92
N LYS A 9 3.04 -12.97 2.18
CA LYS A 9 2.34 -11.78 2.65
C LYS A 9 2.85 -10.52 1.96
N GLU A 10 4.17 -10.38 1.80
CA GLU A 10 4.77 -9.25 1.09
C GLU A 10 4.47 -9.29 -0.40
N VAL A 11 4.46 -10.47 -1.02
CA VAL A 11 4.05 -10.63 -2.43
C VAL A 11 2.62 -10.12 -2.62
N ARG A 12 1.66 -10.58 -1.81
CA ARG A 12 0.26 -10.13 -1.90
C ARG A 12 0.11 -8.63 -1.66
N ALA A 13 0.82 -8.08 -0.68
CA ALA A 13 0.79 -6.64 -0.41
C ALA A 13 1.34 -5.82 -1.58
N ARG A 14 2.40 -6.29 -2.25
CA ARG A 14 2.93 -5.63 -3.45
C ARG A 14 2.01 -5.76 -4.64
N SER A 15 1.35 -6.91 -4.84
CA SER A 15 0.35 -7.06 -5.90
C SER A 15 -0.80 -6.08 -5.74
N LEU A 16 -1.28 -5.87 -4.50
CA LEU A 16 -2.28 -4.85 -4.22
C LEU A 16 -1.74 -3.44 -4.55
N ALA A 17 -0.53 -3.11 -4.13
CA ALA A 17 0.06 -1.80 -4.42
C ALA A 17 0.24 -1.53 -5.92
N ILE A 18 0.59 -2.57 -6.71
CA ILE A 18 0.69 -2.46 -8.18
C ILE A 18 -0.70 -2.21 -8.78
N TYR A 19 -1.72 -2.96 -8.34
CA TYR A 19 -3.09 -2.76 -8.80
C TYR A 19 -3.57 -1.32 -8.55
N GLU A 20 -3.40 -0.81 -7.33
CA GLU A 20 -3.78 0.57 -6.99
C GLU A 20 -2.98 1.62 -7.78
N LEU A 21 -1.73 1.32 -8.15
CA LEU A 21 -0.92 2.18 -9.00
C LEU A 21 -1.46 2.22 -10.44
N GLU A 22 -1.91 1.09 -10.98
CA GLU A 22 -2.54 1.04 -12.31
C GLU A 22 -3.85 1.82 -12.35
N GLU A 23 -4.66 1.76 -11.28
CA GLU A 23 -5.86 2.59 -11.13
C GLU A 23 -5.50 4.07 -11.05
N PHE A 24 -4.44 4.43 -10.33
CA PHE A 24 -3.97 5.81 -10.25
C PHE A 24 -3.46 6.33 -11.62
N ILE A 25 -2.71 5.52 -12.37
CA ILE A 25 -2.30 5.87 -13.75
C ILE A 25 -3.54 6.09 -14.62
N SER A 26 -4.57 5.24 -14.47
CA SER A 26 -5.83 5.38 -15.20
C SER A 26 -6.53 6.70 -14.84
N TYR A 27 -6.55 7.10 -13.57
CA TYR A 27 -7.03 8.40 -13.13
C TYR A 27 -6.24 9.57 -13.75
N ILE A 28 -4.90 9.51 -13.78
CA ILE A 28 -4.08 10.55 -14.40
C ILE A 28 -4.46 10.76 -15.88
N ARG A 29 -4.75 9.68 -16.61
CA ARG A 29 -5.21 9.76 -18.01
C ARG A 29 -6.58 10.41 -18.18
N THR A 30 -7.38 10.54 -17.12
CA THR A 30 -8.65 11.28 -17.17
C THR A 30 -8.46 12.80 -17.02
N ILE A 31 -7.33 13.23 -16.45
CA ILE A 31 -7.00 14.65 -16.28
C ILE A 31 -6.62 15.26 -17.63
N ASP A 32 -5.85 14.52 -18.43
CA ASP A 32 -5.48 14.89 -19.79
C ASP A 32 -5.65 13.67 -20.72
N PRO A 33 -6.76 13.62 -21.49
CA PRO A 33 -7.05 12.50 -22.40
C PRO A 33 -6.07 12.38 -23.58
N GLU A 34 -5.26 13.41 -23.86
CA GLU A 34 -4.29 13.38 -24.96
C GLU A 34 -3.00 12.64 -24.58
N LEU A 35 -2.79 12.39 -23.28
CA LEU A 35 -1.64 11.64 -22.78
C LEU A 35 -1.60 10.22 -23.33
N GLN A 36 -0.48 9.89 -23.97
CA GLN A 36 -0.17 8.51 -24.34
C GLN A 36 0.10 7.67 -23.08
N PRO A 37 -0.11 6.34 -23.14
CA PRO A 37 0.04 5.47 -21.98
C PRO A 37 1.41 5.58 -21.27
N ASP A 38 2.49 5.69 -22.04
CA ASP A 38 3.85 5.87 -21.52
C ASP A 38 4.05 7.24 -20.85
N GLN A 39 3.49 8.31 -21.43
CA GLN A 39 3.54 9.65 -20.84
C GLN A 39 2.77 9.71 -19.52
N ALA A 40 1.62 9.06 -19.43
CA ALA A 40 0.85 8.96 -18.18
C ALA A 40 1.62 8.23 -17.08
N ILE A 41 2.38 7.18 -17.43
CA ILE A 41 3.27 6.47 -16.49
C ILE A 41 4.38 7.41 -16.01
N VAL A 42 5.04 8.15 -16.91
CA VAL A 42 6.09 9.11 -16.54
C VAL A 42 5.55 10.22 -15.65
N LEU A 43 4.39 10.78 -15.99
CA LEU A 43 3.72 11.80 -15.17
C LEU A 43 3.36 11.26 -13.79
N THR A 44 2.84 10.03 -13.73
CA THR A 44 2.55 9.35 -12.46
C THR A 44 3.82 9.24 -11.60
N ALA A 45 4.93 8.81 -12.19
CA ALA A 45 6.21 8.73 -11.46
C ALA A 45 6.64 10.10 -10.92
N ARG A 46 6.44 11.18 -11.69
CA ARG A 46 6.75 12.54 -11.24
C ARG A 46 5.86 13.00 -10.08
N VAL A 47 4.56 12.71 -10.15
CA VAL A 47 3.63 13.00 -9.05
C VAL A 47 4.01 12.24 -7.79
N LEU A 48 4.35 10.95 -7.92
CA LEU A 48 4.77 10.13 -6.78
C LEU A 48 6.06 10.64 -6.12
N ASP A 49 7.00 11.19 -6.90
CA ASP A 49 8.23 11.82 -6.39
C ASP A 49 7.94 13.09 -5.56
N GLU A 50 6.93 13.86 -5.95
CA GLU A 50 6.53 15.09 -5.27
C GLU A 50 5.60 14.86 -4.07
N LEU A 51 4.92 13.70 -4.01
CA LEU A 51 3.96 13.36 -2.94
C LEU A 51 4.49 13.59 -1.52
N PRO A 52 5.72 13.18 -1.12
CA PRO A 52 6.20 13.40 0.24
C PRO A 52 6.20 14.88 0.63
N GLN A 53 6.58 15.77 -0.30
CA GLN A 53 6.59 17.21 -0.07
C GLN A 53 5.15 17.74 0.04
N LEU A 54 4.24 17.29 -0.83
CA LEU A 54 2.82 17.66 -0.77
C LEU A 54 2.14 17.21 0.53
N LEU A 55 2.50 16.03 1.04
CA LEU A 55 2.01 15.54 2.33
C LEU A 55 2.53 16.37 3.50
N GLN A 56 3.77 16.85 3.45
CA GLN A 56 4.32 17.75 4.47
C GLN A 56 3.62 19.11 4.46
N GLN A 57 3.21 19.58 3.29
CA GLN A 57 2.47 20.84 3.12
C GLN A 57 1.00 20.73 3.50
N ASN A 58 0.47 19.51 3.65
CA ASN A 58 -0.93 19.27 4.02
C ASN A 58 -1.05 18.40 5.29
N PRO A 59 -1.05 19.02 6.48
CA PRO A 59 -1.10 18.32 7.76
C PRO A 59 -2.29 17.37 7.90
N ALA A 60 -3.45 17.74 7.33
CA ALA A 60 -4.66 16.91 7.41
C ALA A 60 -4.52 15.58 6.66
N LEU A 61 -3.86 15.59 5.50
CA LEU A 61 -3.55 14.35 4.76
C LEU A 61 -2.53 13.50 5.52
N LEU A 62 -1.50 14.13 6.09
CA LEU A 62 -0.50 13.44 6.90
C LEU A 62 -1.13 12.77 8.13
N ASP A 63 -2.06 13.44 8.81
CA ASP A 63 -2.75 12.89 9.98
C ASP A 63 -3.64 11.70 9.62
N ARG A 64 -4.36 11.75 8.48
CA ARG A 64 -5.10 10.59 7.97
C ARG A 64 -4.19 9.39 7.69
N ILE A 65 -2.99 9.62 7.12
CA ILE A 65 -2.02 8.54 6.90
C ILE A 65 -1.58 7.93 8.24
N LYS A 66 -1.33 8.76 9.26
CA LYS A 66 -0.98 8.27 10.62
C LYS A 66 -2.11 7.46 11.25
N GLU A 67 -3.36 7.89 11.08
CA GLU A 67 -4.54 7.17 11.58
C GLU A 67 -4.66 5.78 10.93
N VAL A 68 -4.56 5.72 9.59
CA VAL A 68 -4.60 4.45 8.84
C VAL A 68 -3.46 3.53 9.29
N ALA A 69 -2.23 4.06 9.40
CA ALA A 69 -1.08 3.29 9.86
C ALA A 69 -1.30 2.74 11.30
N THR A 70 -1.92 3.52 12.17
CA THR A 70 -2.25 3.10 13.54
C THR A 70 -3.29 1.98 13.54
N SER A 71 -4.34 2.09 12.71
CA SER A 71 -5.37 1.07 12.58
C SER A 71 -4.82 -0.29 12.10
N MET A 72 -3.84 -0.27 11.18
CA MET A 72 -3.18 -1.47 10.68
C MET A 72 -2.34 -2.15 11.77
N LYS A 73 -1.70 -1.38 12.65
CA LYS A 73 -0.97 -1.91 13.81
C LYS A 73 -1.92 -2.57 14.81
N ILE A 74 -3.08 -1.98 15.08
CA ILE A 74 -4.09 -2.54 15.99
C ILE A 74 -4.65 -3.85 15.44
N LYS A 75 -4.97 -3.93 14.14
CA LYS A 75 -5.40 -5.20 13.50
C LYS A 75 -4.32 -6.29 13.57
N ARG A 76 -3.04 -5.92 13.52
CA ARG A 76 -1.93 -6.87 13.70
C ARG A 76 -1.89 -7.43 15.13
N LEU A 77 -2.09 -6.57 16.14
CA LEU A 77 -2.13 -6.98 17.55
C LEU A 77 -3.35 -7.87 17.86
N ALA A 78 -4.54 -7.52 17.35
CA ALA A 78 -5.75 -8.34 17.50
C ALA A 78 -5.59 -9.75 16.89
N ASN A 79 -4.88 -9.87 15.76
CA ASN A 79 -4.59 -11.16 15.13
C ASN A 79 -3.39 -11.91 15.74
N THR A 80 -2.64 -11.33 16.69
CA THR A 80 -1.55 -12.02 17.41
C THR A 80 -1.97 -12.55 18.78
N GLN A 81 -3.19 -12.24 19.24
CA GLN A 81 -3.64 -12.56 20.59
C GLN A 81 -4.52 -13.82 20.72
N TYR A 82 -4.56 -14.67 19.69
CA TYR A 82 -5.13 -16.01 19.79
C TYR A 82 -4.15 -17.09 19.29
N PRO A 83 -3.31 -17.66 20.17
CA PRO A 83 -3.04 -19.08 20.15
C PRO A 83 -4.02 -19.75 21.13
N MET A 84 -4.96 -20.54 20.62
CA MET A 84 -5.72 -21.46 21.46
C MET A 84 -5.89 -22.80 20.73
N PRO A 85 -5.92 -23.91 21.46
CA PRO A 85 -4.83 -24.86 21.47
C PRO A 85 -5.20 -26.16 20.74
N ASN A 86 -4.21 -26.79 20.12
CA ASN A 86 -4.25 -28.24 19.98
C ASN A 86 -4.19 -28.81 21.38
N ASP A 87 -5.31 -29.29 21.91
CA ASP A 87 -5.42 -30.46 22.79
C ASP A 87 -6.90 -30.69 23.13
N ARG A 88 -7.56 -31.57 22.38
CA ARG A 88 -8.61 -32.40 22.97
C ARG A 88 -8.11 -33.84 23.00
N PRO A 89 -8.08 -34.49 24.17
CA PRO A 89 -7.70 -35.89 24.26
C PRO A 89 -8.74 -36.74 23.52
N LYS A 90 -8.25 -37.73 22.78
CA LYS A 90 -9.07 -38.83 22.27
C LYS A 90 -9.60 -39.61 23.48
N ASN A 91 -10.93 -39.67 23.61
CA ASN A 91 -11.64 -40.75 24.27
C ASN A 91 -12.79 -41.15 23.37
#